data_AF-A0A8S4NWE9-F1
#
_entry.id   AF-A0A8S4NWE9-F1
#
_cell.length_a   1.000
_cell.length_b   1.000
_cell.length_c   1.000
_cell.angle_alpha   90.00
_cell.angle_beta   90.00
_cell.angle_gamma   90.00
#
_symmetry.space_group_name_H-M   'P 1'
#
loop_
_entity.id
_entity.type
_entity.pdbx_description
1 polymer ?
#
loop_
_entity_poly.entity_id
_entity_poly.type
_entity_poly.pdbx_seq_one_letter_code
_entity_poly.pdbx_strand_id
1 'polypeptide(L)'
;TLDYLGFNKVLNFDTDAIPYQNVLEYLDRFPDSDIIATTGTFPKNIHSKWGFTLCMGVLELRNSPNMKYFWDELANMTRNKARIDDQVLINHILNKHNITWEFPPQESNLVMNENPKLLINGTTLHGYTVTALSAEKFCRKTCTRDTSHVIVHHPWPRQNIDKRLLKTSWETIVSKTSLKSIEVLRAISNI
;
A
#
# COMPACT_ATOMS: atom_id res chain seq x y z
N THR A 1 3.56 18.61 5.22
CA THR A 1 4.17 17.51 4.46
C THR A 1 4.98 16.66 5.40
N LEU A 2 5.44 15.47 4.99
CA LEU A 2 6.25 14.60 5.85
C LEU A 2 7.55 15.28 6.30
N ASP A 3 8.10 16.17 5.47
CA ASP A 3 9.24 17.05 5.82
C ASP A 3 9.02 17.86 7.09
N TYR A 4 7.84 18.43 7.28
CA TYR A 4 7.54 19.25 8.46
C TYR A 4 7.59 18.42 9.76
N LEU A 5 7.35 17.12 9.66
CA LEU A 5 7.39 16.17 10.75
C LEU A 5 8.75 15.45 10.85
N GLY A 6 9.69 15.71 9.94
CA GLY A 6 10.99 15.06 9.89
C GLY A 6 10.94 13.59 9.42
N PHE A 7 9.85 13.15 8.79
CA PHE A 7 9.71 11.79 8.27
C PHE A 7 10.08 11.72 6.78
N ASN A 8 10.90 10.72 6.41
CA ASN A 8 11.26 10.47 5.01
C ASN A 8 10.25 9.56 4.30
N LYS A 9 9.54 8.72 5.04
CA LYS A 9 8.49 7.83 4.52
C LYS A 9 7.53 7.44 5.64
N VAL A 10 6.31 7.08 5.27
CA VAL A 10 5.26 6.55 6.14
C VAL A 10 4.79 5.22 5.58
N LEU A 11 4.81 4.19 6.42
CA LEU A 11 4.19 2.90 6.13
C LEU A 11 2.88 2.80 6.91
N ASN A 12 1.80 2.56 6.18
CA ASN A 12 0.47 2.26 6.70
C ASN A 12 0.07 0.84 6.29
N PHE A 13 -0.59 0.10 7.18
CA PHE A 13 -1.24 -1.16 6.84
C PHE A 13 -2.41 -1.42 7.79
N ASP A 14 -3.38 -2.20 7.32
CA ASP A 14 -4.57 -2.53 8.08
C ASP A 14 -4.21 -3.31 9.35
N THR A 15 -5.01 -3.17 10.40
CA THR A 15 -4.81 -3.94 11.65
C THR A 15 -4.96 -5.45 11.48
N ASP A 16 -5.58 -5.89 10.38
CA ASP A 16 -5.70 -7.30 10.01
C ASP A 16 -4.59 -7.79 9.08
N ALA A 17 -3.68 -6.90 8.64
CA ALA A 17 -2.51 -7.22 7.82
C ALA A 17 -1.38 -7.74 8.72
N ILE A 18 -1.17 -9.05 8.72
CA ILE A 18 -0.13 -9.70 9.51
C ILE A 18 1.12 -9.88 8.65
N PRO A 19 2.27 -9.33 9.05
CA PRO A 19 3.51 -9.51 8.33
C PRO A 19 4.14 -10.86 8.66
N TYR A 20 4.48 -11.61 7.62
CA TYR A 20 5.21 -12.90 7.69
C TYR A 20 6.67 -12.75 7.24
N GLN A 21 7.00 -11.65 6.56
CA GLN A 21 8.37 -11.26 6.21
C GLN A 21 8.65 -9.82 6.66
N ASN A 22 9.90 -9.39 6.53
CA ASN A 22 10.28 -7.99 6.73
C ASN A 22 9.69 -7.10 5.63
N VAL A 23 8.58 -6.43 5.95
CA VAL A 23 7.83 -5.57 5.00
C VAL A 23 8.71 -4.43 4.50
N LEU A 24 9.47 -3.79 5.38
CA LEU A 24 10.30 -2.64 5.02
C LEU A 24 11.38 -3.03 4.01
N GLU A 25 12.10 -4.13 4.28
CA GLU A 25 13.11 -4.66 3.36
C GLU A 25 12.51 -5.08 2.01
N TYR A 26 11.27 -5.55 2.00
CA TYR A 26 10.57 -5.85 0.75
C TYR A 26 10.26 -4.58 -0.04
N LEU A 27 9.76 -3.53 0.62
CA LEU A 27 9.38 -2.26 -0.01
C LEU A 27 10.60 -1.43 -0.45
N ASP A 28 11.72 -1.55 0.26
CA ASP A 28 12.99 -0.87 -0.09
C ASP A 28 13.58 -1.37 -1.43
N ARG A 29 13.06 -2.47 -2.00
CA ARG A 29 13.41 -2.96 -3.35
C ARG A 29 12.87 -2.07 -4.47
N PHE A 30 12.01 -1.12 -4.16
CA PHE A 30 11.41 -0.19 -5.11
C PHE A 30 11.84 1.24 -4.77
N PRO A 31 13.15 1.57 -4.82
CA PRO A 31 13.67 2.85 -4.32
C PRO A 31 13.12 4.07 -5.07
N ASP A 32 12.77 3.91 -6.35
CA ASP A 32 12.32 4.98 -7.24
C ASP A 32 10.82 5.30 -7.11
N SER A 33 10.11 4.64 -6.19
CA SER A 33 8.66 4.76 -6.02
C SER A 33 8.29 5.74 -4.90
N ASP A 34 7.50 6.75 -5.21
CA ASP A 34 6.97 7.68 -4.21
C ASP A 34 5.78 7.11 -3.43
N ILE A 35 4.95 6.30 -4.10
CA ILE A 35 3.81 5.61 -3.51
C ILE A 35 3.92 4.13 -3.83
N ILE A 36 3.82 3.26 -2.82
CA ILE A 36 3.79 1.82 -3.02
C ILE A 36 2.54 1.27 -2.34
N ALA A 37 1.70 0.56 -3.09
CA ALA A 37 0.49 -0.04 -2.55
C ALA A 37 0.16 -1.35 -3.26
N THR A 38 -0.70 -2.16 -2.65
CA THR A 38 -1.20 -3.38 -3.30
C THR A 38 -2.32 -3.08 -4.28
N THR A 39 -2.54 -3.94 -5.26
CA THR A 39 -3.70 -3.81 -6.15
C THR A 39 -5.01 -4.19 -5.44
N GLY A 40 -6.10 -3.57 -5.86
CA GLY A 40 -7.46 -3.78 -5.37
C GLY A 40 -8.52 -3.52 -6.44
N THR A 41 -9.79 -3.61 -6.05
CA THR A 41 -10.93 -3.54 -6.96
C THR A 41 -11.87 -2.35 -6.74
N PHE A 42 -11.54 -1.46 -5.81
CA PHE A 42 -12.39 -0.34 -5.38
C PHE A 42 -11.59 0.97 -5.38
N PRO A 43 -12.14 2.10 -5.87
CA PRO A 43 -13.51 2.30 -6.33
C PRO A 43 -13.74 1.82 -7.78
N LYS A 44 -14.97 1.38 -8.05
CA LYS A 44 -15.35 0.69 -9.30
C LYS A 44 -15.11 1.55 -10.55
N ASN A 45 -15.36 2.86 -10.48
CA ASN A 45 -15.16 3.77 -11.61
C ASN A 45 -13.69 3.87 -12.02
N ILE A 46 -12.77 3.91 -11.06
CA ILE A 46 -11.33 3.92 -11.31
C ILE A 46 -10.86 2.55 -11.79
N HIS A 47 -11.35 1.48 -11.14
CA HIS A 47 -11.07 0.11 -11.55
C HIS A 47 -11.45 -0.15 -13.01
N SER A 48 -12.62 0.30 -13.45
CA SER A 48 -13.05 0.19 -14.84
C SER A 48 -12.15 0.94 -15.82
N LYS A 49 -11.41 1.96 -15.37
CA LYS A 49 -10.50 2.74 -16.22
C LYS A 49 -9.11 2.11 -16.30
N TRP A 50 -8.56 1.64 -15.19
CA TRP A 50 -7.17 1.14 -15.13
C TRP A 50 -7.06 -0.38 -15.20
N GLY A 51 -8.17 -1.10 -15.01
CA GLY A 51 -8.19 -2.55 -14.78
C GLY A 51 -7.84 -2.95 -13.34
N PHE A 52 -7.47 -1.98 -12.49
CA PHE A 52 -7.17 -2.16 -11.07
C PHE A 52 -7.34 -0.84 -10.31
N THR A 53 -7.16 -0.88 -9.00
CA THR A 53 -7.04 0.29 -8.10
C THR A 53 -5.93 0.03 -7.10
N LEU A 54 -5.44 1.05 -6.40
CA LEU A 54 -4.60 0.85 -5.23
C LEU A 54 -5.46 0.49 -4.02
N CYS A 55 -4.99 -0.43 -3.19
CA CYS A 55 -5.59 -0.85 -1.93
C CYS A 55 -4.80 -0.27 -0.76
N MET A 56 -5.49 0.26 0.25
CA MET A 56 -4.85 0.95 1.38
C MET A 56 -4.41 0.01 2.51
N GLY A 57 -4.75 -1.27 2.40
CA GLY A 57 -4.40 -2.26 3.42
C GLY A 57 -2.90 -2.49 3.60
N VAL A 58 -2.08 -2.10 2.62
CA VAL A 58 -0.63 -1.86 2.75
C VAL A 58 -0.27 -0.72 1.81
N LEU A 59 0.29 0.36 2.35
CA LEU A 59 0.62 1.60 1.66
C LEU A 59 1.91 2.19 2.24
N GLU A 60 2.90 2.42 1.40
CA GLU A 60 4.05 3.28 1.72
C GLU A 60 3.94 4.59 0.95
N LEU A 61 4.09 5.72 1.64
CA LEU A 61 4.17 7.05 1.07
C LEU A 61 5.55 7.61 1.41
N ARG A 62 6.34 7.92 0.38
CA ARG A 62 7.67 8.51 0.54
C ARG A 62 7.59 10.01 0.34
N ASN A 63 8.49 10.70 1.03
CA ASN A 63 8.64 12.12 0.85
C ASN A 63 9.54 12.39 -0.35
N SER A 64 9.03 13.13 -1.32
CA SER A 64 9.82 13.67 -2.42
C SER A 64 9.27 15.03 -2.84
N PRO A 65 10.09 15.87 -3.51
CA PRO A 65 9.63 17.16 -4.03
C PRO A 65 8.41 17.04 -4.95
N ASN A 66 8.32 15.96 -5.73
CA ASN A 66 7.25 15.73 -6.68
C ASN A 66 5.91 15.40 -6.00
N MET A 67 5.96 14.88 -4.76
CA MET A 67 4.78 14.55 -3.96
C MET A 67 4.05 15.78 -3.39
N LYS A 68 4.58 17.00 -3.53
CA LYS A 68 3.94 18.22 -3.01
C LYS A 68 2.48 18.36 -3.46
N TYR A 69 2.22 18.18 -4.75
CA TYR A 69 0.86 18.30 -5.32
C TYR A 69 -0.09 17.22 -4.78
N PHE A 70 0.43 16.01 -4.58
CA PHE A 70 -0.32 14.93 -3.93
C PHE A 70 -0.73 15.30 -2.51
N TRP A 71 0.21 15.81 -1.71
CA TRP A 71 -0.05 16.20 -0.32
C TRP A 71 -1.04 17.36 -0.21
N ASP A 72 -0.91 18.37 -1.08
CA ASP A 72 -1.82 19.52 -1.09
C ASP A 72 -3.26 19.11 -1.44
N GLU A 73 -3.42 18.25 -2.45
CA GLU A 73 -4.74 17.73 -2.85
C GLU A 73 -5.34 16.86 -1.75
N LEU A 74 -4.54 15.97 -1.15
CA LEU A 74 -4.95 15.11 -0.04
C LEU A 74 -5.42 15.95 1.16
N ALA A 75 -4.67 16.99 1.55
CA ALA A 75 -5.03 17.90 2.62
C ALA A 75 -6.28 18.74 2.30
N ASN A 76 -6.48 19.11 1.04
CA ASN A 76 -7.67 19.84 0.61
C ASN A 76 -8.92 18.95 0.68
N MET A 77 -8.85 17.72 0.16
CA MET A 77 -9.98 16.80 0.11
C MET A 77 -10.39 16.28 1.49
N THR A 78 -9.43 16.08 2.41
CA THR A 78 -9.70 15.65 3.79
C THR A 78 -10.35 16.75 4.63
N ARG A 79 -9.99 18.02 4.44
CA ARG A 79 -10.59 19.15 5.18
C ARG A 79 -12.04 19.44 4.76
N ASN A 80 -12.37 19.21 3.49
CA ASN A 80 -13.63 19.65 2.91
C ASN A 80 -14.75 18.61 2.92
N LYS A 81 -14.50 17.36 3.34
CA LYS A 81 -15.53 16.31 3.35
C LYS A 81 -15.52 15.51 4.65
N ALA A 82 -16.69 15.36 5.25
CA ALA A 82 -16.88 14.43 6.36
C ALA A 82 -16.78 12.99 5.83
N ARG A 83 -15.81 12.22 6.34
CA ARG A 83 -15.64 10.76 6.15
C ARG A 83 -15.61 10.29 4.69
N ILE A 84 -14.51 10.58 3.99
CA ILE A 84 -14.18 9.86 2.75
C ILE A 84 -13.29 8.67 3.10
N ASP A 85 -13.60 7.52 2.50
CA ASP A 85 -12.72 6.36 2.43
C ASP A 85 -11.38 6.72 1.77
N ASP A 86 -10.27 6.36 2.41
CA ASP A 86 -8.91 6.69 1.98
C ASP A 86 -8.55 6.04 0.64
N GLN A 87 -9.04 4.83 0.39
CA GLN A 87 -8.88 4.14 -0.88
C GLN A 87 -9.58 4.89 -2.01
N VAL A 88 -10.81 5.38 -1.79
CA VAL A 88 -11.48 6.27 -2.76
C VAL A 88 -10.63 7.51 -3.01
N LEU A 89 -10.20 8.16 -1.93
CA LEU A 89 -9.50 9.44 -1.98
C LEU A 89 -8.21 9.35 -2.81
N ILE A 90 -7.31 8.44 -2.44
CA ILE A 90 -6.00 8.31 -3.08
C ILE A 90 -6.15 7.93 -4.56
N ASN A 91 -6.99 6.96 -4.88
CA ASN A 91 -7.23 6.57 -6.28
C ASN A 91 -7.79 7.73 -7.13
N HIS A 92 -8.67 8.57 -6.57
CA HIS A 92 -9.18 9.74 -7.30
C HIS A 92 -8.12 10.82 -7.48
N ILE A 93 -7.24 11.06 -6.51
CA ILE A 93 -6.11 12.00 -6.64
C ILE A 93 -5.19 11.55 -7.78
N LEU A 94 -4.79 10.28 -7.79
CA LEU A 94 -3.95 9.72 -8.86
C LEU A 94 -4.60 9.85 -10.23
N ASN A 95 -5.91 9.60 -10.32
CA ASN A 95 -6.66 9.80 -11.55
C ASN A 95 -6.73 11.27 -11.98
N LYS A 96 -6.93 12.20 -11.03
CA LYS A 96 -6.93 13.64 -11.28
C LYS A 96 -5.56 14.12 -11.77
N HIS A 97 -4.48 13.53 -11.26
CA HIS A 97 -3.11 13.82 -11.65
C HIS A 97 -2.66 13.05 -12.92
N ASN A 98 -3.61 12.51 -13.68
CA ASN A 98 -3.37 11.84 -14.97
C ASN A 98 -2.27 10.78 -14.91
N ILE A 99 -2.32 9.89 -13.92
CA ILE A 99 -1.39 8.76 -13.85
C ILE A 99 -1.43 7.92 -15.14
N THR A 100 -0.24 7.66 -15.68
CA THR A 100 -0.02 6.76 -16.82
C THR A 100 0.66 5.51 -16.31
N TRP A 101 0.04 4.35 -16.57
CA TRP A 101 0.52 3.06 -16.09
C TRP A 101 1.37 2.36 -17.15
N GLU A 102 2.52 1.86 -16.73
CA GLU A 102 3.44 1.02 -17.48
C GLU A 102 3.23 -0.42 -17.03
N PHE A 103 2.66 -1.22 -17.92
CA PHE A 103 2.47 -2.64 -17.69
C PHE A 103 3.71 -3.39 -18.15
N PRO A 104 4.19 -4.38 -17.38
CA PRO A 104 5.27 -5.24 -17.86
C PRO A 104 4.84 -5.89 -19.18
N PRO A 105 5.79 -6.08 -20.13
CA PRO A 105 5.48 -6.74 -21.39
C PRO A 105 4.83 -8.09 -21.11
N GLN A 106 3.69 -8.35 -21.74
CA GLN A 106 3.02 -9.64 -21.67
C GLN A 106 3.95 -10.68 -22.29
N GLU A 107 4.67 -11.44 -21.48
CA GLU A 107 5.20 -12.72 -21.96
C GLU A 107 4.00 -13.56 -22.38
N SER A 108 3.87 -13.75 -23.70
CA SER A 108 2.76 -14.43 -24.34
C SER A 108 2.47 -15.78 -23.67
N ASN A 109 1.20 -16.01 -23.32
CA ASN A 109 0.58 -17.32 -22.99
C ASN A 109 0.58 -17.83 -21.54
N LEU A 110 0.80 -17.00 -20.52
CA LEU A 110 0.37 -17.40 -19.18
C LEU A 110 -1.12 -17.06 -18.99
N VAL A 111 -1.91 -18.13 -18.93
CA VAL A 111 -3.33 -18.17 -18.57
C VAL A 111 -3.61 -17.16 -17.45
N MET A 112 -4.64 -16.34 -17.63
CA MET A 112 -5.16 -15.32 -16.68
C MET A 112 -5.58 -15.85 -15.29
N ASN A 113 -5.11 -17.03 -14.89
CA ASN A 113 -5.37 -17.64 -13.59
C ASN A 113 -4.12 -17.89 -12.75
N GLU A 114 -2.88 -17.85 -13.26
CA GLU A 114 -1.68 -18.02 -12.43
C GLU A 114 -0.48 -17.24 -13.01
N ASN A 115 -0.05 -16.17 -12.32
CA ASN A 115 1.08 -15.27 -12.62
C ASN A 115 0.95 -14.35 -13.86
N PRO A 116 1.16 -13.04 -13.64
CA PRO A 116 2.51 -12.56 -13.40
C PRO A 116 2.71 -11.91 -12.03
N LYS A 117 3.98 -11.87 -11.66
CA LYS A 117 4.66 -10.89 -10.81
C LYS A 117 4.36 -9.45 -11.29
N LEU A 118 3.10 -9.03 -11.31
CA LEU A 118 2.62 -7.75 -11.83
C LEU A 118 2.98 -6.67 -10.84
N LEU A 119 4.19 -6.16 -11.02
CA LEU A 119 4.57 -4.85 -10.59
C LEU A 119 4.13 -3.88 -11.68
N ILE A 120 3.17 -3.02 -11.37
CA ILE A 120 2.69 -2.00 -12.30
C ILE A 120 3.23 -0.67 -11.82
N ASN A 121 4.08 -0.05 -12.63
CA ASN A 121 4.57 1.29 -12.33
C ASN A 121 3.66 2.31 -12.97
N GLY A 122 3.51 3.46 -12.33
CA GLY A 122 2.77 4.57 -12.86
C GLY A 122 3.50 5.87 -12.60
N THR A 123 3.46 6.76 -13.58
CA THR A 123 4.01 8.11 -13.45
C THR A 123 2.89 9.10 -13.63
N THR A 124 2.81 10.08 -12.74
CA THR A 124 1.79 11.13 -12.81
C THR A 124 2.27 12.34 -13.62
N LEU A 125 1.34 13.22 -14.00
CA LEU A 125 1.66 14.49 -14.67
C LEU A 125 2.62 15.37 -13.85
N HIS A 126 2.65 15.19 -12.53
CA HIS A 126 3.52 15.94 -11.62
C HIS A 126 4.87 15.24 -11.36
N GLY A 127 5.14 14.11 -12.03
CA GLY A 127 6.44 13.44 -12.01
C GLY A 127 6.70 12.56 -10.78
N TYR A 128 5.73 12.38 -9.88
CA TYR A 128 5.85 11.37 -8.82
C TYR A 128 5.39 10.00 -9.32
N THR A 129 6.02 8.96 -8.78
CA THR A 129 5.91 7.57 -9.24
C THR A 129 5.10 6.73 -8.27
N VAL A 130 4.45 5.71 -8.81
CA VAL A 130 3.57 4.81 -8.06
C VAL A 130 3.89 3.38 -8.46
N THR A 131 4.07 2.51 -7.48
CA THR A 131 4.22 1.07 -7.70
C THR A 131 3.04 0.33 -7.11
N ALA A 132 2.24 -0.30 -7.97
CA ALA A 132 1.18 -1.20 -7.58
C ALA A 132 1.72 -2.63 -7.52
N LEU A 133 1.73 -3.20 -6.33
CA LEU A 133 2.19 -4.54 -6.03
C LEU A 133 1.07 -5.56 -6.26
N SER A 134 1.42 -6.69 -6.87
CA SER A 134 0.50 -7.82 -7.01
C SER A 134 -0.01 -8.30 -5.65
N ALA A 135 -1.32 -8.56 -5.59
CA ALA A 135 -1.99 -9.14 -4.42
C ALA A 135 -1.50 -10.57 -4.07
N GLU A 136 -0.69 -11.22 -4.91
CA GLU A 136 -0.12 -12.54 -4.59
C GLU A 136 0.86 -12.48 -3.40
N LYS A 137 1.68 -11.42 -3.29
CA LYS A 137 2.59 -11.26 -2.15
C LYS A 137 1.92 -10.68 -0.90
N PHE A 138 0.69 -10.20 -1.07
CA PHE A 138 -0.12 -9.55 -0.05
C PHE A 138 -1.48 -10.22 0.00
N CYS A 139 -1.52 -11.41 0.58
CA CYS A 139 -2.69 -12.28 0.54
C CYS A 139 -3.88 -11.65 1.26
N ARG A 140 -5.07 -11.69 0.64
CA ARG A 140 -6.29 -11.06 1.22
C ARG A 140 -7.43 -11.99 1.63
N LYS A 141 -7.59 -13.15 0.99
CA LYS A 141 -8.78 -14.01 1.20
C LYS A 141 -8.42 -15.49 1.28
N THR A 142 -8.04 -16.06 0.15
CA THR A 142 -7.88 -17.50 -0.04
C THR A 142 -6.47 -17.78 -0.54
N CYS A 143 -5.49 -17.70 0.35
CA CYS A 143 -4.14 -18.16 0.09
C CYS A 143 -3.74 -19.16 1.18
N THR A 144 -2.71 -19.94 0.89
CA THR A 144 -1.97 -20.69 1.90
C THR A 144 -1.25 -19.71 2.81
N ARG A 145 -1.60 -19.70 4.10
CA ARG A 145 -1.04 -18.75 5.07
C ARG A 145 0.33 -19.22 5.52
N ASP A 146 1.36 -18.87 4.77
CA ASP A 146 2.74 -19.26 5.05
C ASP A 146 3.75 -18.14 4.77
N THR A 147 5.02 -18.44 4.97
CA THR A 147 6.14 -17.50 4.82
C THR A 147 6.46 -17.14 3.37
N SER A 148 5.74 -17.66 2.36
CA SER A 148 5.90 -17.26 0.96
C SER A 148 5.29 -15.88 0.66
N HIS A 149 4.41 -15.40 1.55
CA HIS A 149 3.78 -14.08 1.53
C HIS A 149 4.54 -13.06 2.38
N VAL A 150 4.52 -11.79 1.98
CA VAL A 150 5.07 -10.68 2.76
C VAL A 150 4.09 -10.33 3.87
N ILE A 151 2.82 -10.18 3.50
CA ILE A 151 1.69 -9.90 4.39
C ILE A 151 0.53 -10.83 4.06
N VAL A 152 -0.20 -11.22 5.10
CA VAL A 152 -1.47 -11.95 5.00
C VAL A 152 -2.53 -11.17 5.78
N HIS A 153 -3.58 -10.72 5.09
CA HIS A 153 -4.76 -10.18 5.75
C HIS A 153 -5.58 -11.33 6.32
N HIS A 154 -5.87 -11.27 7.61
CA HIS A 154 -6.72 -12.25 8.27
C HIS A 154 -8.18 -11.83 8.13
N PRO A 155 -9.01 -12.56 7.36
CA PRO A 155 -10.44 -12.31 7.34
C PRO A 155 -10.98 -12.53 8.75
N TRP A 156 -11.59 -11.47 9.25
CA TRP A 156 -12.26 -11.43 10.54
C TRP A 156 -13.40 -12.50 10.61
N PRO A 157 -13.69 -13.08 11.79
CA PRO A 157 -14.09 -12.27 12.92
C PRO A 157 -13.08 -12.12 14.06
N ARG A 158 -13.20 -11.09 14.93
CA ARG A 158 -12.29 -10.62 16.03
C ARG A 158 -11.84 -11.70 17.01
N GLN A 159 -12.26 -12.95 16.84
CA GLN A 159 -12.30 -13.93 17.90
C GLN A 159 -11.08 -14.84 18.01
N ASN A 160 -10.20 -14.98 17.00
CA ASN A 160 -9.07 -15.92 17.12
C ASN A 160 -7.81 -15.48 16.35
N ILE A 161 -7.41 -14.21 16.42
CA ILE A 161 -6.01 -13.87 16.09
C ILE A 161 -5.18 -14.30 17.29
N ASP A 162 -4.27 -15.27 17.12
CA ASP A 162 -3.33 -15.63 18.18
C ASP A 162 -2.50 -14.39 18.51
N LYS A 163 -2.73 -13.82 19.70
CA LYS A 163 -2.04 -12.62 20.18
C LYS A 163 -0.52 -12.79 20.19
N ARG A 164 -0.03 -14.04 20.20
CA ARG A 164 1.41 -14.35 20.07
C ARG A 164 1.95 -14.00 18.68
N LEU A 165 1.19 -14.23 17.61
CA LEU A 165 1.62 -13.87 16.24
C LEU A 165 1.73 -12.36 16.06
N LEU A 166 0.78 -11.59 16.62
CA LEU A 166 0.84 -10.13 16.63
C LEU A 166 2.04 -9.59 17.41
N LYS A 167 2.38 -10.23 18.53
CA LYS A 167 3.52 -9.83 19.36
C LYS A 167 4.86 -10.14 18.67
N THR A 168 5.01 -11.35 18.13
CA THR A 168 6.26 -11.77 17.46
C THR A 168 6.50 -11.02 16.15
N SER A 169 5.47 -10.75 15.36
CA SER A 169 5.62 -9.98 14.12
C SER A 169 5.99 -8.52 14.41
N TRP A 170 5.38 -7.92 15.43
CA TRP A 170 5.71 -6.58 15.90
C TRP A 170 7.12 -6.48 16.46
N GLU A 171 7.51 -7.41 17.34
CA GLU A 171 8.87 -7.48 17.89
C GLU A 171 9.91 -7.73 16.79
N THR A 172 9.57 -8.47 15.72
CA THR A 172 10.46 -8.67 14.57
C THR A 172 10.65 -7.38 13.75
N ILE A 173 9.56 -6.62 13.53
CA ILE A 173 9.62 -5.33 12.83
C ILE A 173 10.45 -4.33 13.63
N VAL A 174 10.19 -4.22 14.93
CA VAL A 174 10.83 -3.23 15.83
C VAL A 174 12.28 -3.61 16.17
N SER A 175 12.59 -4.90 16.36
CA SER A 175 13.96 -5.33 16.75
C SER A 175 14.97 -5.30 15.61
N LYS A 176 14.52 -5.37 14.34
CA LYS A 176 15.40 -5.37 13.17
C LYS A 176 15.53 -4.01 12.48
N THR A 177 14.82 -2.99 12.94
CA THR A 177 14.99 -1.61 12.46
C THR A 177 15.90 -0.83 13.40
N SER A 178 17.15 -0.57 13.00
CA SER A 178 18.02 0.39 13.68
C SER A 178 17.63 1.83 13.33
N LEU A 179 16.39 2.26 13.61
CA LEU A 179 15.92 3.55 13.11
C LEU A 179 15.11 4.31 14.16
N LYS A 180 15.72 5.39 14.67
CA LYS A 180 15.17 6.40 15.59
C LYS A 180 13.97 7.21 15.02
N SER A 181 13.31 6.78 13.94
CA SER A 181 12.46 7.68 13.14
C SER A 181 11.26 7.03 12.44
N ILE A 182 10.82 5.83 12.84
CA ILE A 182 9.53 5.30 12.39
C ILE A 182 8.50 5.45 13.52
N GLU A 183 7.66 6.49 13.46
CA GLU A 183 6.39 6.47 14.18
C GLU A 183 5.38 5.67 13.35
N VAL A 184 5.06 4.45 13.80
CA VAL A 184 3.91 3.71 13.29
C VAL A 184 2.67 4.32 13.92
N LEU A 185 1.91 5.08 13.14
CA LEU A 185 0.60 5.57 13.57
C LEU A 185 -0.34 4.37 13.76
N ARG A 186 -0.61 4.05 15.03
CA ARG A 186 -1.71 3.18 15.42
C ARG A 186 -3.03 3.84 14.97
N ALA A 187 -3.60 3.37 13.87
CA ALA A 187 -5.04 3.48 13.69
C ALA A 187 -5.70 2.45 14.63
N ILE A 188 -5.74 2.75 15.93
CA ILE A 188 -6.82 2.18 16.76
C ILE A 188 -8.07 2.92 16.29
N SER A 189 -8.70 2.42 15.24
CA SER A 189 -10.11 2.70 15.02
C SER A 189 -10.85 2.02 16.16
N ASN A 190 -11.17 2.83 17.17
CA ASN A 190 -12.18 2.50 18.15
C ASN A 190 -13.41 1.98 17.41
N ILE A 191 -13.91 0.85 17.91
CA ILE A 191 -15.27 0.36 17.69
C ILE A 191 -16.25 1.48 17.98
#